data_AF-A0A1H5X7F3-F1
#
_entry.id   AF-A0A1H5X7F3-F1
#
_cell.length_a   1.000
_cell.length_b   1.000
_cell.length_c   1.000
_cell.angle_alpha   90.00
_cell.angle_beta   90.00
_cell.angle_gamma   90.00
#
_symmetry.space_group_name_H-M   'P 1'
#
loop_
_entity.id
_entity.type
_entity.pdbx_description
1 polymer ?
#
loop_
_entity_poly.entity_id
_entity_poly.type
_entity_poly.pdbx_seq_one_letter_code
_entity_poly.pdbx_strand_id
1 'polypeptide(L)'
;MICPNCKAVLSDDSVACNKCGMHFYRNIGTYQQNGNNGQFNQYQQIGNNGQFNQYQQNGNYSQYNPYQQKGYGMPQQNINIYIPQQEKKPSILLEIIIALCLIFTITSPIGIILMWAYKIPQNLFMRVLGTIVFTLIFLFWLGVLGGDGVIQQIKEEMSIEESQDSQNSQKSNEDATVNEAVIYDDNDVIIKIKSLDGNKVKFYIENNSSKNYSINMHAYAINGYMADNNMFDMRSSAVKNSKVNVTFSIPKTLNSGYKVSDIKRMDFLIWFYDDDINYKAFDTGVLTVKTSLYDNKVDYDKGNQQLLSEKDISFQLVDKDEDEFVIGINNNSDSIYAFSGKNVVVNGYSLDTTYNLDIYDKMVFPGCFYPMTFEYEWSTTSKFKSENDISKIDSVTLNFEAVPDNDYSKSWDSSQLIIQY
;
A
#
# COMPACT_ATOMS: atom_id res chain seq x y z
N MET A 1 -39.93 -21.34 5.78
CA MET A 1 -39.58 -20.31 4.75
C MET A 1 -40.26 -20.59 3.40
N ILE A 2 -40.38 -19.62 2.48
CA ILE A 2 -40.93 -19.81 1.11
C ILE A 2 -39.82 -19.61 0.07
N CYS A 3 -39.62 -20.56 -0.84
CA CYS A 3 -38.65 -20.44 -1.92
C CYS A 3 -38.99 -19.24 -2.83
N PRO A 4 -38.07 -18.28 -3.05
CA PRO A 4 -38.36 -17.10 -3.85
C PRO A 4 -38.55 -17.44 -5.33
N ASN A 5 -37.86 -18.48 -5.82
CA ASN A 5 -37.92 -18.95 -7.21
C ASN A 5 -39.23 -19.71 -7.52
N CYS A 6 -39.56 -20.76 -6.77
CA CYS A 6 -40.69 -21.65 -7.11
C CYS A 6 -41.88 -21.60 -6.14
N LYS A 7 -41.85 -20.72 -5.13
CA LYS A 7 -42.90 -20.54 -4.11
C LYS A 7 -43.23 -21.78 -3.27
N ALA A 8 -42.38 -22.80 -3.29
CA ALA A 8 -42.52 -23.95 -2.40
C ALA A 8 -42.35 -23.54 -0.93
N VAL A 9 -43.19 -24.09 -0.04
CA VAL A 9 -43.03 -23.97 1.41
C VAL A 9 -41.95 -24.96 1.86
N LEU A 10 -40.95 -24.48 2.59
CA LEU A 10 -39.79 -25.23 3.03
C LEU A 10 -39.64 -25.15 4.56
N SER A 11 -38.97 -26.15 5.14
CA SER A 11 -38.55 -26.11 6.55
C SER A 11 -37.53 -24.98 6.76
N ASP A 12 -37.49 -24.42 7.96
CA ASP A 12 -36.63 -23.27 8.28
C ASP A 12 -35.12 -23.61 8.31
N ASP A 13 -34.78 -24.90 8.27
CA ASP A 13 -33.41 -25.42 8.21
C ASP A 13 -32.98 -25.85 6.79
N SER A 14 -33.81 -25.64 5.77
CA SER A 14 -33.48 -26.02 4.39
C SER A 14 -32.37 -25.13 3.81
N VAL A 15 -31.23 -25.73 3.43
CA VAL A 15 -30.11 -25.05 2.75
C VAL A 15 -30.29 -24.95 1.23
N ALA A 16 -31.27 -25.67 0.67
CA ALA A 16 -31.67 -25.59 -0.72
C ALA A 16 -33.15 -25.94 -0.89
N CYS A 17 -33.76 -25.47 -1.98
CA CYS A 17 -35.13 -25.81 -2.32
C CYS A 17 -35.20 -27.22 -2.91
N ASN A 18 -35.88 -28.14 -2.21
CA ASN A 18 -36.09 -29.51 -2.66
C ASN A 18 -36.89 -29.64 -3.98
N LYS A 19 -37.56 -28.57 -4.45
CA LYS A 19 -38.32 -28.56 -5.70
C LYS A 19 -37.55 -28.03 -6.91
N CYS A 20 -36.69 -27.03 -6.73
CA CYS A 20 -36.03 -26.34 -7.85
C CYS A 20 -34.50 -26.28 -7.74
N GLY A 21 -33.92 -26.85 -6.69
CA GLY A 21 -32.47 -26.88 -6.50
C GLY A 21 -31.83 -25.56 -6.10
N MET A 22 -32.61 -24.48 -5.96
CA MET A 22 -32.08 -23.17 -5.55
C MET A 22 -31.47 -23.24 -4.14
N HIS A 23 -30.17 -23.00 -4.04
CA HIS A 23 -29.46 -22.90 -2.75
C HIS A 23 -29.80 -21.59 -2.05
N PHE A 24 -30.03 -21.66 -0.74
CA PHE A 24 -30.16 -20.49 0.11
C PHE A 24 -28.79 -20.24 0.72
N TYR A 25 -28.08 -19.21 0.25
CA TYR A 25 -26.85 -18.78 0.90
C TYR A 25 -27.17 -18.35 2.34
N ARG A 26 -26.96 -19.24 3.31
CA ARG A 26 -26.78 -18.82 4.70
C ARG A 26 -25.42 -18.15 4.77
N ASN A 27 -25.44 -16.86 5.07
CA ASN A 27 -24.27 -16.14 5.52
C ASN A 27 -23.83 -16.83 6.83
N ILE A 28 -22.81 -17.69 6.76
CA ILE A 28 -22.20 -18.29 7.95
C ILE A 28 -21.32 -17.20 8.54
N GLY A 29 -21.95 -16.29 9.28
CA GLY A 29 -21.24 -15.48 10.26
C GLY A 29 -20.51 -16.42 11.21
N THR A 30 -19.23 -16.12 11.39
CA THR A 30 -18.31 -16.69 12.37
C THR A 30 -19.01 -17.21 13.64
N TYR A 31 -19.00 -18.53 13.81
CA TYR A 31 -19.28 -19.13 15.12
C TYR A 31 -18.09 -18.84 16.05
N GLN A 32 -18.16 -17.71 16.76
CA GLN A 32 -17.53 -17.63 18.07
C GLN A 32 -18.37 -18.47 19.03
N GLN A 33 -17.81 -19.62 19.45
CA GLN A 33 -18.31 -20.30 20.63
C GLN A 33 -18.06 -19.39 21.84
N ASN A 34 -19.12 -18.86 22.42
CA ASN A 34 -19.15 -18.50 23.83
C ASN A 34 -20.45 -19.02 24.41
N GLY A 35 -20.32 -19.85 25.44
CA GLY A 35 -21.42 -20.53 26.09
C GLY A 35 -22.35 -19.60 26.87
N ASN A 36 -23.52 -20.17 27.11
CA ASN A 36 -24.53 -19.85 28.13
C ASN A 36 -25.49 -18.67 27.92
N ASN A 37 -26.75 -19.07 27.70
CA ASN A 37 -28.01 -18.53 28.23
C ASN A 37 -28.36 -17.07 27.94
N GLY A 38 -29.30 -16.86 27.01
CA GLY A 38 -30.06 -15.62 26.88
C GLY A 38 -31.22 -15.77 25.92
N GLN A 39 -32.42 -15.45 26.38
CA GLN A 39 -33.70 -15.70 25.73
C GLN A 39 -33.95 -14.84 24.47
N PHE A 40 -34.84 -15.36 23.62
CA PHE A 40 -35.58 -14.66 22.57
C PHE A 40 -36.03 -13.24 22.97
N ASN A 41 -35.87 -12.28 22.06
CA ASN A 41 -36.95 -11.33 21.75
C ASN A 41 -36.80 -10.76 20.33
N GLN A 42 -37.87 -10.93 19.57
CA GLN A 42 -38.10 -10.26 18.29
C GLN A 42 -38.36 -8.76 18.52
N TYR A 43 -37.81 -7.90 17.67
CA TYR A 43 -38.41 -6.59 17.42
C TYR A 43 -38.47 -6.32 15.92
N GLN A 44 -39.72 -6.27 15.43
CA GLN A 44 -40.11 -5.56 14.21
C GLN A 44 -39.80 -4.07 14.38
N GLN A 45 -39.28 -3.40 13.35
CA GLN A 45 -39.48 -1.97 13.20
C GLN A 45 -39.98 -1.64 11.79
N ILE A 46 -41.23 -1.19 11.79
CA ILE A 46 -41.91 -0.44 10.74
C ILE A 46 -41.48 1.02 10.89
N GLY A 47 -41.27 1.71 9.77
CA GLY A 47 -40.59 3.01 9.71
C GLY A 47 -41.37 4.22 10.22
N ASN A 48 -40.68 5.37 10.27
CA ASN A 48 -41.09 6.62 9.61
C ASN A 48 -40.08 7.76 9.81
N ASN A 49 -40.13 8.68 8.84
CA ASN A 49 -39.50 9.97 8.70
C ASN A 49 -39.20 10.78 9.99
N GLY A 50 -38.04 11.44 9.98
CA GLY A 50 -37.76 12.60 10.82
C GLY A 50 -36.45 13.28 10.40
N GLN A 51 -36.54 14.38 9.64
CA GLN A 51 -35.47 15.36 9.51
C GLN A 51 -35.15 15.96 10.89
N PHE A 52 -33.86 16.18 11.22
CA PHE A 52 -33.42 17.42 11.90
C PHE A 52 -31.87 17.54 11.94
N ASN A 53 -31.43 18.66 11.37
CA ASN A 53 -30.25 19.52 11.56
C ASN A 53 -28.92 19.07 12.17
N GLN A 54 -27.91 19.59 11.46
CA GLN A 54 -26.50 19.82 11.80
C GLN A 54 -26.25 20.32 13.24
N TYR A 55 -25.25 19.73 13.88
CA TYR A 55 -24.36 20.43 14.83
C TYR A 55 -22.91 19.99 14.62
N GLN A 56 -22.05 20.97 14.38
CA GLN A 56 -20.59 20.85 14.50
C GLN A 56 -20.22 20.49 15.94
N GLN A 57 -19.34 19.51 16.13
CA GLN A 57 -18.58 19.36 17.37
C GLN A 57 -17.12 19.02 17.07
N ASN A 58 -16.25 19.98 17.40
CA ASN A 58 -14.86 19.75 17.77
C ASN A 58 -14.85 18.97 19.10
N GLY A 59 -14.13 17.86 19.14
CA GLY A 59 -13.93 17.09 20.36
C GLY A 59 -12.60 16.34 20.33
N ASN A 60 -11.61 16.88 21.04
CA ASN A 60 -10.42 16.16 21.49
C ASN A 60 -10.85 15.03 22.44
N TYR A 61 -10.49 13.79 22.13
CA TYR A 61 -10.67 12.65 23.03
C TYR A 61 -9.44 12.50 23.93
N SER A 62 -9.62 12.74 25.22
CA SER A 62 -8.76 12.21 26.28
C SER A 62 -9.49 11.08 27.00
N GLN A 63 -8.78 9.96 27.16
CA GLN A 63 -9.24 8.68 27.67
C GLN A 63 -9.75 8.75 29.11
N TYR A 64 -10.85 8.04 29.38
CA TYR A 64 -11.36 7.77 30.72
C TYR A 64 -11.24 6.28 31.02
N ASN A 65 -10.63 5.94 32.15
CA ASN A 65 -10.55 4.60 32.72
C ASN A 65 -11.40 4.58 34.01
N PRO A 66 -12.35 3.65 34.20
CA PRO A 66 -13.29 3.73 35.32
C PRO A 66 -12.88 2.89 36.54
N TYR A 67 -13.48 3.28 37.68
CA TYR A 67 -13.63 2.58 38.97
C TYR A 67 -12.53 2.80 40.03
N GLN A 68 -12.85 3.64 41.02
CA GLN A 68 -13.11 3.21 42.40
C GLN A 68 -13.67 4.39 43.23
N GLN A 69 -14.77 4.14 43.98
CA GLN A 69 -15.35 5.06 44.97
C GLN A 69 -15.66 4.34 46.28
N LYS A 70 -15.67 5.15 47.36
CA LYS A 70 -16.14 4.97 48.76
C LYS A 70 -14.99 4.81 49.78
N GLY A 71 -14.85 5.61 50.84
CA GLY A 71 -15.61 6.75 51.36
C GLY A 71 -15.04 7.21 52.74
N TYR A 72 -15.31 8.48 53.08
CA TYR A 72 -15.34 9.15 54.41
C TYR A 72 -14.10 9.24 55.34
N GLY A 73 -13.73 10.49 55.70
CA GLY A 73 -13.22 10.87 57.04
C GLY A 73 -11.90 11.66 57.12
N MET A 74 -12.00 12.99 57.32
CA MET A 74 -10.92 13.97 57.65
C MET A 74 -10.22 13.70 59.03
N PRO A 75 -9.06 14.32 59.41
CA PRO A 75 -8.65 15.70 59.11
C PRO A 75 -7.17 16.06 58.85
N GLN A 76 -7.07 17.24 58.23
CA GLN A 76 -6.00 18.20 57.95
C GLN A 76 -4.63 18.07 58.64
N GLN A 77 -3.56 18.18 57.83
CA GLN A 77 -2.26 18.72 58.24
C GLN A 77 -1.62 19.60 57.15
N ASN A 78 -1.28 20.82 57.57
CA ASN A 78 -0.36 21.85 57.05
C ASN A 78 0.33 21.66 55.68
N ILE A 79 0.04 22.60 54.77
CA ILE A 79 0.79 22.85 53.54
C ILE A 79 1.83 23.94 53.82
N ASN A 80 3.12 23.57 53.79
CA ASN A 80 4.22 24.53 53.62
C ASN A 80 4.44 24.76 52.12
N ILE A 81 4.22 25.99 51.66
CA ILE A 81 4.46 26.41 50.28
C ILE A 81 5.94 26.79 50.16
N TYR A 82 6.71 26.00 49.41
CA TYR A 82 8.04 26.35 48.94
C TYR A 82 7.88 27.24 47.69
N ILE A 83 8.39 28.47 47.74
CA ILE A 83 8.51 29.36 46.58
C ILE A 83 9.88 29.09 45.96
N PRO A 84 9.99 28.58 44.72
CA PRO A 84 11.27 28.48 44.04
C PRO A 84 11.72 29.86 43.54
N GLN A 85 12.96 30.21 43.86
CA GLN A 85 13.66 31.39 43.34
C GLN A 85 13.82 31.29 41.82
N GLN A 86 13.50 32.37 41.11
CA GLN A 86 13.70 32.49 39.66
C GLN A 86 15.19 32.64 39.33
N GLU A 87 15.77 31.63 38.68
CA GLU A 87 17.06 31.77 38.00
C GLU A 87 16.90 32.67 36.76
N LYS A 88 17.73 33.72 36.66
CA LYS A 88 17.80 34.59 35.49
C LYS A 88 18.28 33.79 34.28
N LYS A 89 17.40 33.58 33.30
CA LYS A 89 17.76 33.05 31.97
C LYS A 89 18.76 33.99 31.28
N PRO A 90 19.81 33.45 30.61
CA PRO A 90 20.64 34.26 29.73
C PRO A 90 19.81 34.79 28.55
N SER A 91 20.14 35.98 28.07
CA SER A 91 19.44 36.61 26.94
C SER A 91 19.60 35.74 25.68
N ILE A 92 18.52 35.58 24.91
CA ILE A 92 18.45 34.88 23.61
C ILE A 92 19.62 35.23 22.67
N LEU A 93 20.16 36.46 22.77
CA LEU A 93 21.32 36.91 22.00
C LEU A 93 22.59 36.08 22.28
N LEU A 94 22.81 35.64 23.53
CA LEU A 94 23.97 34.85 23.93
C LEU A 94 23.88 33.42 23.40
N GLU A 95 22.68 32.83 23.39
CA GLU A 95 22.44 31.50 22.81
C GLU A 95 22.62 31.52 21.29
N ILE A 96 22.18 32.59 20.61
CA ILE A 96 22.39 32.77 19.17
C ILE A 96 23.88 32.96 18.86
N ILE A 97 24.63 33.72 19.67
CA ILE A 97 26.08 33.91 19.46
C ILE A 97 26.84 32.59 19.69
N ILE A 98 26.48 31.80 20.70
CA ILE A 98 27.11 30.49 20.95
C ILE A 98 26.77 29.50 19.81
N ALA A 99 25.52 29.51 19.33
CA ALA A 99 25.10 28.69 18.19
C ALA A 99 25.83 29.09 16.90
N LEU A 100 25.99 30.40 16.64
CA LEU A 100 26.72 30.91 15.48
C LEU A 100 28.24 30.61 15.57
N CYS A 101 28.83 30.68 16.76
CA CYS A 101 30.22 30.29 16.98
C CYS A 101 30.44 28.78 16.81
N LEU A 102 29.47 27.93 17.18
CA LEU A 102 29.51 26.49 16.89
C LEU A 102 29.37 26.22 15.39
N ILE A 103 28.49 26.95 14.70
CA ILE A 103 28.29 26.79 13.25
C ILE A 103 29.52 27.24 12.44
N PHE A 104 30.21 28.31 12.85
CA PHE A 104 31.43 28.80 12.18
C PHE A 104 32.70 28.00 12.51
N THR A 105 32.76 27.36 13.68
CA THR A 105 33.92 26.53 14.05
C THR A 105 33.87 25.14 13.40
N ILE A 106 32.68 24.61 13.08
CA ILE A 106 32.50 23.23 12.61
C ILE A 106 32.87 23.03 11.12
N THR A 107 32.92 24.09 10.30
CA THR A 107 33.16 23.99 8.85
C THR A 107 34.56 24.42 8.40
N SER A 108 35.43 24.78 9.35
CA SER A 108 36.79 25.26 9.09
C SER A 108 37.84 24.22 9.56
N PRO A 109 39.01 24.12 8.92
CA PRO A 109 40.16 23.34 9.42
C PRO A 109 40.51 23.66 10.88
N ILE A 110 40.19 24.87 11.34
CA ILE A 110 40.36 25.32 12.72
C ILE A 110 39.51 24.48 13.69
N GLY A 111 38.31 24.05 13.29
CA GLY A 111 37.43 23.21 14.11
C GLY A 111 38.01 21.85 14.42
N ILE A 112 38.63 21.21 13.43
CA ILE A 112 39.30 19.91 13.60
C ILE A 112 40.48 20.08 14.57
N ILE A 113 41.28 21.13 14.41
CA ILE A 113 42.42 21.40 15.32
C ILE A 113 41.95 21.59 16.76
N LEU A 114 40.88 22.37 16.98
CA LEU A 114 40.31 22.59 18.31
C LEU A 114 39.72 21.30 18.90
N MET A 115 39.04 20.49 18.09
CA MET A 115 38.47 19.20 18.49
C MET A 115 39.55 18.25 19.06
N TRP A 116 40.72 18.20 18.40
CA TRP A 116 41.84 17.39 18.85
C TRP A 116 42.60 18.00 20.04
N ALA A 117 42.76 19.32 20.09
CA ALA A 117 43.42 20.02 21.18
C ALA A 117 42.66 19.89 22.52
N TYR A 118 41.33 19.97 22.48
CA TYR A 118 40.48 19.89 23.68
C TYR A 118 39.96 18.48 23.99
N LYS A 119 40.30 17.46 23.20
CA LYS A 119 39.86 16.07 23.35
C LYS A 119 38.34 15.90 23.45
N ILE A 120 37.58 16.67 22.66
CA ILE A 120 36.13 16.58 22.57
C ILE A 120 35.80 15.92 21.22
N PRO A 121 34.99 14.85 21.15
CA PRO A 121 34.48 14.04 22.25
C PRO A 121 35.57 13.19 22.91
N GLN A 122 35.38 12.79 24.19
CA GLN A 122 36.39 12.01 24.92
C GLN A 122 36.70 10.64 24.29
N ASN A 123 35.76 10.08 23.53
CA ASN A 123 35.98 8.83 22.79
C ASN A 123 36.86 9.06 21.54
N LEU A 124 37.95 8.30 21.43
CA LEU A 124 38.89 8.37 20.30
C LEU A 124 38.21 8.03 18.96
N PHE A 125 37.33 7.03 18.95
CA PHE A 125 36.59 6.62 17.76
C PHE A 125 35.71 7.75 17.21
N MET A 126 35.00 8.46 18.11
CA MET A 126 34.13 9.57 17.72
C MET A 126 34.92 10.78 17.19
N ARG A 127 36.15 11.01 17.69
CA ARG A 127 37.04 12.06 17.16
C ARG A 127 37.53 11.74 15.74
N VAL A 128 37.87 10.47 15.49
CA VAL A 128 38.26 10.00 14.15
C VAL A 128 37.09 10.12 13.18
N LEU A 129 35.90 9.63 13.59
CA LEU A 129 34.68 9.70 12.78
C LEU A 129 34.31 11.16 12.44
N GLY A 130 34.32 12.04 13.45
CA GLY A 130 34.07 13.47 13.24
C GLY A 130 35.06 14.11 12.27
N THR A 131 36.35 13.78 12.37
CA THR A 131 37.39 14.29 11.45
C THR A 131 37.09 13.88 10.01
N ILE A 132 36.73 12.61 9.78
CA ILE A 132 36.42 12.10 8.44
C ILE A 132 35.20 12.84 7.85
N VAL A 133 34.12 12.96 8.62
CA VAL A 133 32.89 13.62 8.18
C VAL A 133 33.13 15.09 7.84
N PHE A 134 33.84 15.84 8.70
CA PHE A 134 34.11 17.26 8.44
C PHE A 134 35.07 17.47 7.27
N THR A 135 36.02 16.57 7.05
CA THR A 135 36.91 16.63 5.89
C THR A 135 36.13 16.37 4.60
N LEU A 136 35.21 15.40 4.58
CA LEU A 136 34.34 15.11 3.43
C LEU A 136 33.40 16.28 3.12
N ILE A 137 32.81 16.91 4.14
CA ILE A 137 31.99 18.11 3.97
C ILE A 137 32.84 19.25 3.43
N PHE A 138 34.03 19.49 3.97
CA PHE A 138 34.95 20.53 3.48
C PHE A 138 35.36 20.30 2.02
N LEU A 139 35.65 19.06 1.62
CA LEU A 139 35.95 18.69 0.24
C LEU A 139 34.74 18.85 -0.68
N PHE A 140 33.54 18.52 -0.20
CA PHE A 140 32.29 18.74 -0.93
C PHE A 140 32.02 20.24 -1.15
N TRP A 141 32.32 21.10 -0.18
CA TRP A 141 32.20 22.55 -0.32
C TRP A 141 33.27 23.18 -1.20
N LEU A 142 34.50 22.64 -1.21
CA LEU A 142 35.55 23.05 -2.17
C LEU A 142 35.17 22.67 -3.61
N GLY A 143 34.39 21.61 -3.81
CA GLY A 143 33.91 21.17 -5.13
C GLY A 143 32.79 22.01 -5.76
N VAL A 144 32.27 23.02 -5.06
CA VAL A 144 31.11 23.83 -5.53
C VAL A 144 31.50 25.26 -5.96
N LEU A 145 32.77 25.65 -5.87
CA LEU A 145 33.24 26.95 -6.40
C LEU A 145 34.58 26.79 -7.13
N GLY A 146 34.55 26.36 -8.39
CA GLY A 146 35.68 26.58 -9.32
C GLY A 146 35.97 25.48 -10.33
N GLY A 147 35.26 25.52 -11.47
CA GLY A 147 35.82 25.41 -12.83
C GLY A 147 36.67 24.20 -13.24
N ASP A 148 36.05 23.33 -14.05
CA ASP A 148 36.48 22.73 -15.35
C ASP A 148 37.91 22.22 -15.63
N GLY A 149 38.92 22.43 -14.78
CA GLY A 149 40.32 22.15 -15.16
C GLY A 149 40.84 20.73 -14.88
N VAL A 150 40.28 20.02 -13.88
CA VAL A 150 40.89 18.78 -13.36
C VAL A 150 40.29 17.51 -13.98
N ILE A 151 39.05 17.58 -14.47
CA ILE A 151 38.39 16.43 -15.14
C ILE A 151 39.02 16.14 -16.51
N GLN A 152 39.68 17.13 -17.12
CA GLN A 152 40.27 17.01 -18.46
C GLN A 152 41.54 16.13 -18.47
N GLN A 153 42.32 16.09 -17.38
CA GLN A 153 43.54 15.26 -17.31
C GLN A 153 43.27 13.77 -17.01
N ILE A 154 42.09 13.43 -16.47
CA ILE A 154 41.71 12.04 -16.19
C ILE A 154 41.08 11.37 -17.43
N LYS A 155 40.50 12.16 -18.34
CA LYS A 155 39.88 11.68 -19.58
C LYS A 155 40.88 11.33 -20.69
N GLU A 156 42.14 11.75 -20.58
CA GLU A 156 43.15 11.63 -21.65
C GLU A 156 43.85 10.25 -21.69
N GLU A 157 43.66 9.37 -20.70
CA GLU A 157 44.30 8.03 -20.68
C GLU A 157 43.44 6.86 -21.16
N MET A 158 42.16 7.05 -21.51
CA MET A 158 41.37 5.98 -22.14
C MET A 158 40.52 6.51 -23.28
N SER A 159 41.13 6.45 -24.46
CA SER A 159 40.59 6.49 -25.82
C SER A 159 39.06 6.43 -26.00
N ILE A 160 38.61 7.50 -26.68
CA ILE A 160 37.39 7.81 -27.47
C ILE A 160 37.15 6.73 -28.56
N GLU A 161 35.92 6.38 -29.00
CA GLU A 161 35.05 7.04 -30.03
C GLU A 161 33.58 6.58 -29.89
N GLU A 162 32.61 7.44 -29.51
CA GLU A 162 31.83 8.44 -30.29
C GLU A 162 30.70 7.83 -31.16
N SER A 163 29.42 8.16 -30.92
CA SER A 163 28.68 9.29 -31.52
C SER A 163 27.24 9.32 -30.93
N GLN A 164 26.45 10.38 -30.79
CA GLN A 164 26.59 11.84 -30.91
C GLN A 164 25.38 12.48 -30.16
N ASP A 165 25.67 13.62 -29.52
CA ASP A 165 24.78 14.75 -29.19
C ASP A 165 23.65 14.58 -28.14
N SER A 166 24.05 14.73 -26.87
CA SER A 166 23.16 15.15 -25.79
C SER A 166 23.15 16.67 -25.73
N GLN A 167 22.08 17.28 -26.22
CA GLN A 167 21.69 18.60 -25.77
C GLN A 167 21.54 18.58 -24.25
N ASN A 168 22.18 19.57 -23.62
CA ASN A 168 22.10 19.87 -22.21
C ASN A 168 20.68 20.30 -21.85
N SER A 169 19.78 19.35 -21.62
CA SER A 169 18.50 19.59 -20.97
C SER A 169 18.70 19.42 -19.47
N GLN A 170 18.87 20.54 -18.80
CA GLN A 170 18.52 20.70 -17.40
C GLN A 170 17.09 20.17 -17.24
N LYS A 171 16.92 18.92 -16.77
CA LYS A 171 15.60 18.32 -16.51
C LYS A 171 14.92 19.21 -15.48
N SER A 172 14.02 20.08 -15.94
CA SER A 172 12.88 20.46 -15.10
C SER A 172 12.23 19.14 -14.69
N ASN A 173 12.04 18.94 -13.39
CA ASN A 173 11.06 17.96 -12.93
C ASN A 173 9.69 18.49 -13.42
N GLU A 174 9.33 18.18 -14.66
CA GLU A 174 7.98 18.38 -15.13
C GLU A 174 7.10 17.35 -14.46
N ASP A 175 6.14 17.83 -13.65
CA ASP A 175 5.10 17.00 -13.11
C ASP A 175 4.33 16.34 -14.27
N ALA A 176 3.98 15.06 -14.09
CA ALA A 176 3.19 14.33 -15.07
C ALA A 176 1.83 15.02 -15.29
N THR A 177 1.42 15.14 -16.55
CA THR A 177 0.10 15.68 -16.92
C THR A 177 -0.67 14.70 -17.78
N VAL A 178 -1.99 14.88 -17.84
CA VAL A 178 -2.90 14.14 -18.73
C VAL A 178 -3.77 15.15 -19.46
N ASN A 179 -4.05 14.87 -20.73
CA ASN A 179 -5.07 15.61 -21.47
C ASN A 179 -6.45 15.11 -21.08
N GLU A 180 -7.43 16.00 -21.07
CA GLU A 180 -8.82 15.60 -20.90
C GLU A 180 -9.24 14.63 -22.02
N ALA A 181 -9.79 13.47 -21.63
CA ALA A 181 -10.20 12.44 -22.56
C ALA A 181 -11.35 11.61 -21.99
N VAL A 182 -12.24 11.15 -22.87
CA VAL A 182 -13.19 10.07 -22.56
C VAL A 182 -12.39 8.78 -22.50
N ILE A 183 -12.44 8.09 -21.37
CA ILE A 183 -11.75 6.82 -21.14
C ILE A 183 -12.72 5.63 -21.05
N TYR A 184 -14.01 5.91 -20.90
CA TYR A 184 -15.08 4.90 -20.91
C TYR A 184 -16.38 5.54 -21.42
N ASP A 185 -17.10 4.83 -22.29
CA ASP A 185 -18.38 5.24 -22.87
C ASP A 185 -19.19 3.96 -23.21
N ASP A 186 -19.82 3.39 -22.18
CA ASP A 186 -20.65 2.20 -22.29
C ASP A 186 -21.64 2.13 -21.09
N ASN A 187 -22.64 1.26 -21.15
CA ASN A 187 -23.64 1.06 -20.09
C ASN A 187 -24.38 2.36 -19.66
N ASP A 188 -24.61 3.27 -20.61
CA ASP A 188 -25.14 4.62 -20.39
C ASP A 188 -24.32 5.44 -19.38
N VAL A 189 -23.04 5.15 -19.23
CA VAL A 189 -22.09 5.86 -18.37
C VAL A 189 -20.89 6.34 -19.18
N ILE A 190 -20.54 7.61 -19.00
CA ILE A 190 -19.32 8.20 -19.58
C ILE A 190 -18.35 8.54 -18.46
N ILE A 191 -17.10 8.09 -18.56
CA ILE A 191 -16.02 8.49 -17.66
C ILE A 191 -14.99 9.28 -18.46
N LYS A 192 -14.69 10.48 -17.97
CA LYS A 192 -13.62 11.33 -18.48
C LYS A 192 -12.54 11.47 -17.43
N ILE A 193 -11.28 11.35 -17.84
CA ILE A 193 -10.19 11.90 -17.07
C ILE A 193 -10.09 13.39 -17.38
N LYS A 194 -10.00 14.24 -16.35
CA LYS A 194 -9.99 15.70 -16.48
C LYS A 194 -8.59 16.29 -16.30
N SER A 195 -7.88 15.86 -15.26
CA SER A 195 -6.51 16.28 -15.00
C SER A 195 -5.78 15.33 -14.06
N LEU A 196 -4.46 15.50 -14.01
CA LEU A 196 -3.54 14.93 -13.04
C LEU A 196 -2.79 16.11 -12.43
N ASP A 197 -3.12 16.46 -11.19
CA ASP A 197 -2.52 17.59 -10.48
C ASP A 197 -1.60 17.02 -9.38
N GLY A 198 -0.32 16.86 -9.69
CA GLY A 198 0.62 16.11 -8.84
C GLY A 198 0.23 14.64 -8.77
N ASN A 199 -0.21 14.16 -7.61
CA ASN A 199 -0.70 12.80 -7.41
C ASN A 199 -2.24 12.67 -7.40
N LYS A 200 -2.96 13.75 -7.74
CA LYS A 200 -4.43 13.78 -7.71
C LYS A 200 -5.00 13.62 -9.11
N VAL A 201 -5.68 12.51 -9.35
CA VAL A 201 -6.41 12.23 -10.58
C VAL A 201 -7.84 12.74 -10.43
N LYS A 202 -8.30 13.57 -11.36
CA LYS A 202 -9.70 14.03 -11.40
C LYS A 202 -10.46 13.30 -12.49
N PHE A 203 -11.52 12.62 -12.09
CA PHE A 203 -12.50 12.01 -12.98
C PHE A 203 -13.77 12.84 -13.02
N TYR A 204 -14.42 12.82 -14.17
CA TYR A 204 -15.78 13.30 -14.36
C TYR A 204 -16.61 12.16 -14.91
N ILE A 205 -17.69 11.82 -14.21
CA ILE A 205 -18.55 10.68 -14.52
C ILE A 205 -19.95 11.20 -14.82
N GLU A 206 -20.49 10.85 -15.98
CA GLU A 206 -21.86 11.11 -16.39
C GLU A 206 -22.64 9.79 -16.32
N ASN A 207 -23.68 9.73 -15.48
CA ASN A 207 -24.60 8.61 -15.44
C ASN A 207 -25.88 9.00 -16.20
N ASN A 208 -26.02 8.53 -17.43
CA ASN A 208 -27.20 8.73 -18.27
C ASN A 208 -28.20 7.58 -18.18
N SER A 209 -27.92 6.58 -17.34
CA SER A 209 -28.79 5.43 -17.13
C SER A 209 -30.02 5.79 -16.29
N SER A 210 -30.96 4.84 -16.21
CA SER A 210 -32.11 4.93 -15.31
C SER A 210 -31.82 4.53 -13.86
N LYS A 211 -30.59 4.14 -13.53
CA LYS A 211 -30.20 3.55 -12.24
C LYS A 211 -29.34 4.49 -11.41
N ASN A 212 -29.42 4.34 -10.09
CA ASN A 212 -28.46 4.96 -9.17
C ASN A 212 -27.28 4.01 -9.00
N TYR A 213 -26.06 4.56 -9.09
CA TYR A 213 -24.86 3.76 -8.95
C TYR A 213 -23.99 4.25 -7.80
N SER A 214 -23.57 3.30 -6.96
CA SER A 214 -22.34 3.41 -6.17
C SER A 214 -21.16 2.99 -7.03
N ILE A 215 -20.07 3.77 -6.98
CA ILE A 215 -18.91 3.64 -7.86
C ILE A 215 -17.68 3.46 -6.98
N ASN A 216 -16.97 2.35 -7.17
CA ASN A 216 -15.75 2.06 -6.42
C ASN A 216 -14.58 1.79 -7.37
N MET A 217 -13.40 2.30 -7.03
CA MET A 217 -12.16 1.79 -7.61
C MET A 217 -11.94 0.38 -7.06
N HIS A 218 -12.07 -0.63 -7.91
CA HIS A 218 -11.92 -2.01 -7.48
C HIS A 218 -10.44 -2.38 -7.34
N ALA A 219 -9.63 -2.02 -8.34
CA ALA A 219 -8.19 -2.20 -8.33
C ALA A 219 -7.53 -1.17 -9.24
N TYR A 220 -6.25 -0.85 -9.00
CA TYR A 220 -5.45 -0.06 -9.91
C TYR A 220 -3.97 -0.44 -9.90
N ALA A 221 -3.28 -0.02 -10.95
CA ALA A 221 -1.83 -0.12 -11.06
C ALA A 221 -1.22 1.23 -11.45
N ILE A 222 -0.03 1.52 -10.93
CA ILE A 222 0.75 2.71 -11.27
C ILE A 222 2.07 2.24 -11.87
N ASN A 223 2.38 2.72 -13.08
CA ASN A 223 3.56 2.30 -13.86
C ASN A 223 3.68 0.77 -14.02
N GLY A 224 2.54 0.08 -14.05
CA GLY A 224 2.48 -1.38 -14.14
C GLY A 224 2.63 -2.11 -12.80
N TYR A 225 2.87 -1.44 -11.67
CA TYR A 225 2.78 -2.07 -10.35
C TYR A 225 1.35 -2.05 -9.85
N MET A 226 0.80 -3.23 -9.60
CA MET A 226 -0.46 -3.36 -8.87
C MET A 226 -0.32 -2.74 -7.49
N ALA A 227 -1.32 -1.95 -7.09
CA ALA A 227 -1.25 -1.19 -5.86
C ALA A 227 -1.80 -1.93 -4.61
N ASP A 228 -2.38 -3.12 -4.82
CA ASP A 228 -2.93 -4.03 -3.80
C ASP A 228 -3.90 -3.35 -2.82
N ASN A 229 -4.84 -2.59 -3.37
CA ASN A 229 -5.77 -1.75 -2.62
C ASN A 229 -7.16 -2.33 -2.53
N ASN A 230 -7.96 -1.66 -1.72
CA ASN A 230 -9.37 -1.98 -1.55
C ASN A 230 -10.27 -0.90 -2.17
N MET A 231 -11.57 -1.23 -2.20
CA MET A 231 -12.65 -0.39 -2.71
C MET A 231 -12.81 1.00 -2.04
N PHE A 232 -12.04 1.31 -1.00
CA PHE A 232 -12.13 2.57 -0.26
C PHE A 232 -11.18 3.65 -0.78
N ASP A 233 -10.22 3.30 -1.64
CA ASP A 233 -9.28 4.26 -2.24
C ASP A 233 -10.00 5.33 -3.10
N MET A 234 -11.11 4.95 -3.72
CA MET A 234 -12.05 5.88 -4.34
C MET A 234 -13.46 5.30 -4.27
N ARG A 235 -14.34 5.99 -3.56
CA ARG A 235 -15.77 5.70 -3.50
C ARG A 235 -16.57 6.95 -3.86
N SER A 236 -17.54 6.80 -4.75
CA SER A 236 -18.45 7.86 -5.15
C SER A 236 -19.84 7.31 -5.42
N SER A 237 -20.78 8.20 -5.69
CA SER A 237 -22.13 7.85 -6.12
C SER A 237 -22.56 8.77 -7.25
N ALA A 238 -23.12 8.19 -8.30
CA ALA A 238 -23.77 8.92 -9.38
C ALA A 238 -25.23 8.47 -9.45
N VAL A 239 -26.14 9.33 -8.99
CA VAL A 239 -27.57 9.07 -9.14
C VAL A 239 -27.97 9.11 -10.61
N LYS A 240 -29.08 8.48 -10.98
CA LYS A 240 -29.58 8.45 -12.36
C LYS A 240 -29.63 9.85 -13.00
N ASN A 241 -29.29 9.94 -14.28
CA ASN A 241 -29.29 11.19 -15.07
C ASN A 241 -28.50 12.34 -14.41
N SER A 242 -27.36 12.04 -13.79
CA SER A 242 -26.55 13.03 -13.07
C SER A 242 -25.07 12.94 -13.40
N LYS A 243 -24.30 13.89 -12.85
CA LYS A 243 -22.87 14.06 -13.06
C LYS A 243 -22.16 14.17 -11.74
N VAL A 244 -21.00 13.53 -11.62
CA VAL A 244 -20.16 13.62 -10.44
C VAL A 244 -18.70 13.85 -10.83
N ASN A 245 -18.02 14.69 -10.06
CA ASN A 245 -16.57 14.83 -10.13
C ASN A 245 -15.96 14.05 -8.98
N VAL A 246 -14.96 13.22 -9.27
CA VAL A 246 -14.27 12.39 -8.28
C VAL A 246 -12.80 12.74 -8.31
N THR A 247 -12.19 12.93 -7.15
CA THR A 247 -10.74 13.09 -7.03
C THR A 247 -10.17 11.87 -6.32
N PHE A 248 -9.27 11.16 -7.00
CA PHE A 248 -8.53 10.04 -6.47
C PHE A 248 -7.08 10.48 -6.22
N SER A 249 -6.51 10.11 -5.08
CA SER A 249 -5.12 10.47 -4.74
C SER A 249 -4.25 9.23 -4.76
N ILE A 250 -3.25 9.22 -5.63
CA ILE A 250 -2.27 8.13 -5.72
C ILE A 250 -1.33 8.23 -4.52
N PRO A 251 -1.15 7.17 -3.72
CA PRO A 251 -0.22 7.19 -2.61
C PRO A 251 1.22 7.28 -3.12
N LYS A 252 2.09 7.94 -2.35
CA LYS A 252 3.52 8.07 -2.70
C LYS A 252 4.26 6.73 -2.66
N THR A 253 3.73 5.77 -1.91
CA THR A 253 4.23 4.41 -1.83
C THR A 253 3.03 3.48 -1.88
N LEU A 254 3.06 2.48 -2.76
CA LEU A 254 2.02 1.45 -2.83
C LEU A 254 2.20 0.44 -1.69
N ASN A 255 1.19 -0.41 -1.45
CA ASN A 255 1.27 -1.42 -0.39
C ASN A 255 2.42 -2.42 -0.61
N SER A 256 2.81 -2.64 -1.87
CA SER A 256 4.00 -3.40 -2.25
C SER A 256 5.35 -2.77 -1.86
N GLY A 257 5.35 -1.56 -1.29
CA GLY A 257 6.57 -0.80 -1.02
C GLY A 257 7.11 -0.02 -2.23
N TYR A 258 6.50 -0.17 -3.41
CA TYR A 258 6.88 0.58 -4.61
C TYR A 258 6.70 2.09 -4.40
N LYS A 259 7.80 2.84 -4.55
CA LYS A 259 7.81 4.30 -4.41
C LYS A 259 7.42 4.95 -5.74
N VAL A 260 6.28 5.62 -5.75
CA VAL A 260 5.76 6.36 -6.90
C VAL A 260 6.50 7.70 -6.99
N SER A 261 7.59 7.75 -7.75
CA SER A 261 8.35 8.99 -8.01
C SER A 261 7.78 9.78 -9.18
N ASP A 262 7.54 9.09 -10.30
CA ASP A 262 6.92 9.63 -11.51
C ASP A 262 5.65 8.84 -11.81
N ILE A 263 4.64 9.47 -12.43
CA ILE A 263 3.41 8.80 -12.86
C ILE A 263 3.43 8.78 -14.38
N LYS A 264 3.85 7.67 -14.99
CA LYS A 264 3.92 7.48 -16.45
C LYS A 264 2.65 6.84 -17.02
N ARG A 265 2.11 5.86 -16.30
CA ARG A 265 0.93 5.10 -16.69
C ARG A 265 0.07 4.81 -15.46
N MET A 266 -1.24 4.85 -15.63
CA MET A 266 -2.21 4.43 -14.63
C MET A 266 -3.20 3.47 -15.27
N ASP A 267 -3.47 2.37 -14.61
CA ASP A 267 -4.47 1.38 -15.04
C ASP A 267 -5.53 1.26 -13.95
N PHE A 268 -6.81 1.38 -14.31
CA PHE A 268 -7.93 1.41 -13.36
C PHE A 268 -8.98 0.37 -13.71
N LEU A 269 -9.47 -0.37 -12.72
CA LEU A 269 -10.69 -1.18 -12.85
C LEU A 269 -11.75 -0.59 -11.91
N ILE A 270 -12.82 -0.04 -12.48
CA ILE A 270 -13.87 0.64 -11.73
C ILE A 270 -15.13 -0.21 -11.76
N TRP A 271 -15.72 -0.46 -10.59
CA TRP A 271 -16.96 -1.22 -10.46
C TRP A 271 -18.12 -0.30 -10.16
N PHE A 272 -19.25 -0.59 -10.82
CA PHE A 272 -20.52 0.07 -10.61
C PHE A 272 -21.49 -0.90 -9.95
N TYR A 273 -22.09 -0.48 -8.84
CA TYR A 273 -23.09 -1.23 -8.09
C TYR A 273 -24.44 -0.58 -8.25
N ASP A 274 -25.45 -1.36 -8.59
CA ASP A 274 -26.84 -0.89 -8.65
C ASP A 274 -27.39 -0.76 -7.22
N ASP A 275 -27.64 0.47 -6.79
CA ASP A 275 -28.06 0.78 -5.42
C ASP A 275 -29.43 0.18 -5.07
N ASP A 276 -30.29 -0.09 -6.06
CA ASP A 276 -31.63 -0.63 -5.81
C ASP A 276 -31.57 -2.11 -5.42
N ILE A 277 -30.55 -2.84 -5.91
CA ILE A 277 -30.37 -4.29 -5.65
C ILE A 277 -29.13 -4.60 -4.81
N ASN A 278 -28.24 -3.64 -4.58
CA ASN A 278 -26.98 -3.78 -3.85
C ASN A 278 -26.03 -4.86 -4.41
N TYR A 279 -26.00 -5.03 -5.73
CA TYR A 279 -25.10 -5.95 -6.42
C TYR A 279 -24.28 -5.23 -7.50
N LYS A 280 -23.12 -5.81 -7.86
CA LYS A 280 -22.31 -5.35 -9.00
C LYS A 280 -23.20 -5.39 -10.25
N ALA A 281 -23.34 -4.23 -10.90
CA ALA A 281 -24.04 -4.10 -12.16
C ALA A 281 -23.11 -4.43 -13.32
N PHE A 282 -21.94 -3.78 -13.36
CA PHE A 282 -20.91 -3.98 -14.36
C PHE A 282 -19.56 -3.43 -13.84
N ASP A 283 -18.51 -3.64 -14.62
CA ASP A 283 -17.22 -2.96 -14.46
C ASP A 283 -16.74 -2.41 -15.80
N THR A 284 -15.72 -1.57 -15.74
CA THR A 284 -15.20 -0.86 -16.90
C THR A 284 -14.27 -1.68 -17.80
N GLY A 285 -13.90 -2.90 -17.39
CA GLY A 285 -12.60 -3.46 -17.78
C GLY A 285 -11.44 -2.56 -17.31
N VAL A 286 -10.22 -2.89 -17.72
CA VAL A 286 -9.03 -2.08 -17.38
C VAL A 286 -8.98 -0.83 -18.26
N LEU A 287 -9.06 0.34 -17.62
CA LEU A 287 -8.88 1.65 -18.25
C LEU A 287 -7.42 2.07 -18.12
N THR A 288 -6.70 2.12 -19.25
CA THR A 288 -5.31 2.58 -19.28
C THR A 288 -5.22 4.06 -19.64
N VAL A 289 -4.56 4.84 -18.79
CA VAL A 289 -4.24 6.25 -18.99
C VAL A 289 -2.74 6.43 -19.04
N LYS A 290 -2.26 7.06 -20.12
CA LYS A 290 -0.86 7.43 -20.33
C LYS A 290 -0.68 8.92 -20.04
N THR A 291 0.39 9.28 -19.33
CA THR A 291 0.71 10.68 -19.03
C THR A 291 1.72 11.25 -20.01
N SER A 292 2.03 12.54 -19.88
CA SER A 292 3.12 13.20 -20.62
C SER A 292 4.50 12.56 -20.42
N LEU A 293 4.69 11.79 -19.33
CA LEU A 293 5.96 11.09 -19.04
C LEU A 293 6.00 9.65 -19.58
N TYR A 294 4.94 9.18 -20.24
CA TYR A 294 4.87 7.81 -20.74
C TYR A 294 5.90 7.56 -21.86
N ASP A 295 6.76 6.56 -21.66
CA ASP A 295 7.91 6.26 -22.53
C ASP A 295 7.88 4.85 -23.15
N ASN A 296 6.75 4.14 -23.07
CA ASN A 296 6.57 2.74 -23.47
C ASN A 296 7.53 1.74 -22.78
N LYS A 297 8.23 2.14 -21.71
CA LYS A 297 9.07 1.22 -20.95
C LYS A 297 8.26 0.53 -19.86
N VAL A 298 8.74 -0.65 -19.52
CA VAL A 298 8.25 -1.42 -18.38
C VAL A 298 9.10 -1.00 -17.18
N ASP A 299 8.45 -0.43 -16.16
CA ASP A 299 9.13 0.11 -14.98
C ASP A 299 9.11 -0.84 -13.78
N TYR A 300 8.54 -2.04 -13.94
CA TYR A 300 8.53 -3.03 -12.87
C TYR A 300 9.79 -3.90 -12.81
N ASP A 301 10.15 -4.25 -11.58
CA ASP A 301 11.33 -5.06 -11.29
C ASP A 301 11.18 -6.43 -11.94
N LYS A 302 12.24 -6.90 -12.59
CA LYS A 302 12.26 -8.22 -13.26
C LYS A 302 12.63 -9.34 -12.30
N GLY A 303 12.57 -9.07 -11.00
CA GLY A 303 13.08 -9.94 -9.96
C GLY A 303 14.57 -10.25 -10.16
N ASN A 304 15.12 -10.99 -9.22
CA ASN A 304 16.52 -11.42 -9.26
C ASN A 304 16.69 -12.75 -10.02
N GLN A 305 15.63 -13.57 -10.07
CA GLN A 305 15.67 -14.89 -10.67
C GLN A 305 14.31 -15.27 -11.27
N GLN A 306 14.30 -15.68 -12.54
CA GLN A 306 13.14 -16.31 -13.15
C GLN A 306 12.93 -17.72 -12.54
N LEU A 307 11.73 -18.00 -12.03
CA LEU A 307 11.37 -19.31 -11.48
C LEU A 307 10.57 -20.14 -12.49
N LEU A 308 9.60 -19.52 -13.15
CA LEU A 308 8.68 -20.21 -14.05
C LEU A 308 8.11 -19.21 -15.08
N SER A 309 7.83 -19.67 -16.29
CA SER A 309 6.97 -18.95 -17.22
C SER A 309 6.09 -19.92 -17.98
N GLU A 310 4.79 -19.68 -17.94
CA GLU A 310 3.80 -20.51 -18.60
C GLU A 310 2.53 -19.71 -18.83
N LYS A 311 1.83 -19.99 -19.95
CA LYS A 311 0.56 -19.33 -20.31
C LYS A 311 0.62 -17.81 -20.22
N ASP A 312 1.73 -17.24 -20.70
CA ASP A 312 2.04 -15.80 -20.70
C ASP A 312 2.13 -15.17 -19.30
N ILE A 313 2.13 -15.98 -18.24
CA ILE A 313 2.45 -15.56 -16.88
C ILE A 313 3.92 -15.88 -16.60
N SER A 314 4.60 -14.98 -15.90
CA SER A 314 5.99 -15.14 -15.50
C SER A 314 6.10 -14.94 -13.99
N PHE A 315 6.69 -15.92 -13.31
CA PHE A 315 6.96 -15.88 -11.87
C PHE A 315 8.46 -15.73 -11.63
N GLN A 316 8.82 -14.77 -10.79
CA GLN A 316 10.20 -14.41 -10.50
C GLN A 316 10.40 -14.30 -8.98
N LEU A 317 11.52 -14.78 -8.48
CA LEU A 317 11.94 -14.49 -7.12
C LEU A 317 12.47 -13.06 -7.08
N VAL A 318 11.82 -12.21 -6.29
CA VAL A 318 12.20 -10.81 -6.09
C VAL A 318 13.14 -10.71 -4.90
N ASP A 319 12.72 -11.23 -3.75
CA ASP A 319 13.54 -11.22 -2.53
C ASP A 319 13.27 -12.48 -1.68
N LYS A 320 14.17 -12.78 -0.74
CA LYS A 320 14.00 -13.84 0.26
C LYS A 320 14.96 -13.68 1.44
N ASP A 321 14.47 -14.05 2.62
CA ASP A 321 15.25 -14.27 3.83
C ASP A 321 14.60 -15.37 4.70
N GLU A 322 15.07 -15.53 5.94
CA GLU A 322 14.60 -16.59 6.85
C GLU A 322 13.15 -16.41 7.35
N ASP A 323 12.59 -15.21 7.18
CA ASP A 323 11.30 -14.79 7.68
C ASP A 323 10.30 -14.50 6.56
N GLU A 324 10.74 -14.16 5.34
CA GLU A 324 9.85 -13.97 4.19
C GLU A 324 10.48 -14.33 2.84
N PHE A 325 9.64 -14.43 1.82
CA PHE A 325 10.07 -14.38 0.43
C PHE A 325 9.05 -13.65 -0.44
N VAL A 326 9.51 -13.05 -1.53
CA VAL A 326 8.67 -12.27 -2.45
C VAL A 326 8.69 -12.90 -3.83
N ILE A 327 7.52 -13.30 -4.32
CA ILE A 327 7.34 -13.75 -5.71
C ILE A 327 6.71 -12.63 -6.52
N GLY A 328 7.44 -12.16 -7.51
CA GLY A 328 6.95 -11.27 -8.54
C GLY A 328 6.14 -12.03 -9.58
N ILE A 329 4.89 -11.59 -9.79
CA ILE A 329 3.97 -12.16 -10.78
C ILE A 329 3.80 -11.15 -11.91
N ASN A 330 4.26 -11.50 -13.10
CA ASN A 330 4.13 -10.73 -14.32
C ASN A 330 3.04 -11.33 -15.20
N ASN A 331 1.95 -10.59 -15.41
CA ASN A 331 0.87 -11.02 -16.29
C ASN A 331 1.07 -10.44 -17.70
N ASN A 332 1.63 -11.23 -18.61
CA ASN A 332 1.81 -10.83 -20.02
C ASN A 332 0.67 -11.34 -20.92
N SER A 333 -0.37 -11.93 -20.32
CA SER A 333 -1.57 -12.32 -21.06
C SER A 333 -2.46 -11.11 -21.36
N ASP A 334 -3.57 -11.36 -22.05
CA ASP A 334 -4.63 -10.40 -22.34
C ASP A 334 -5.77 -10.40 -21.31
N SER A 335 -5.69 -11.26 -20.29
CA SER A 335 -6.74 -11.47 -19.30
C SER A 335 -6.34 -10.98 -17.92
N ILE A 336 -7.30 -10.47 -17.14
CA ILE A 336 -7.09 -10.22 -15.70
C ILE A 336 -7.11 -11.57 -14.98
N TYR A 337 -6.11 -11.81 -14.14
CA TYR A 337 -6.04 -13.00 -13.29
C TYR A 337 -5.97 -12.59 -11.82
N ALA A 338 -6.71 -13.30 -10.97
CA ALA A 338 -6.48 -13.36 -9.54
C ALA A 338 -5.57 -14.57 -9.25
N PHE A 339 -4.51 -14.34 -8.49
CA PHE A 339 -3.53 -15.36 -8.15
C PHE A 339 -3.61 -15.71 -6.67
N SER A 340 -3.59 -17.01 -6.40
CA SER A 340 -3.53 -17.57 -5.06
C SER A 340 -2.35 -18.52 -4.94
N GLY A 341 -1.45 -18.29 -3.98
CA GLY A 341 -0.38 -19.25 -3.67
C GLY A 341 -0.95 -20.51 -3.02
N LYS A 342 -0.44 -21.68 -3.42
CA LYS A 342 -0.92 -22.99 -2.97
C LYS A 342 0.23 -23.96 -2.72
N ASN A 343 -0.07 -25.02 -1.96
CA ASN A 343 0.80 -26.16 -1.70
C ASN A 343 2.22 -25.74 -1.31
N VAL A 344 2.34 -24.78 -0.38
CA VAL A 344 3.64 -24.31 0.11
C VAL A 344 4.28 -25.44 0.92
N VAL A 345 5.53 -25.77 0.58
CA VAL A 345 6.33 -26.81 1.23
C VAL A 345 7.68 -26.21 1.57
N VAL A 346 8.06 -26.26 2.85
CA VAL A 346 9.34 -25.76 3.36
C VAL A 346 10.17 -26.96 3.81
N ASN A 347 11.37 -27.14 3.24
CA ASN A 347 12.26 -28.29 3.52
C ASN A 347 11.56 -29.66 3.46
N GLY A 348 10.61 -29.84 2.55
CA GLY A 348 9.85 -31.08 2.39
C GLY A 348 8.62 -31.21 3.30
N TYR A 349 8.35 -30.23 4.17
CA TYR A 349 7.16 -30.20 5.03
C TYR A 349 6.13 -29.22 4.51
N SER A 350 4.90 -29.69 4.27
CA SER A 350 3.79 -28.83 3.86
C SER A 350 3.44 -27.83 4.96
N LEU A 351 3.30 -26.57 4.56
CA LEU A 351 2.84 -25.48 5.39
C LEU A 351 1.37 -25.22 5.07
N ASP A 352 0.53 -25.11 6.09
CA ASP A 352 -0.86 -24.67 5.89
C ASP A 352 -0.87 -23.20 5.51
N THR A 353 -1.36 -22.90 4.31
CA THR A 353 -1.41 -21.54 3.77
C THR A 353 -2.59 -20.74 4.30
N THR A 354 -3.60 -21.37 4.92
CA THR A 354 -4.87 -20.71 5.30
C THR A 354 -4.70 -19.79 6.50
N TYR A 355 -3.80 -20.15 7.40
CA TYR A 355 -3.58 -19.43 8.66
C TYR A 355 -2.30 -18.61 8.68
N ASN A 356 -1.38 -18.90 7.76
CA ASN A 356 0.01 -18.48 7.90
C ASN A 356 0.46 -17.51 6.79
N LEU A 357 -0.36 -17.28 5.75
CA LEU A 357 0.04 -16.53 4.55
C LEU A 357 -1.16 -15.79 3.93
N ASP A 358 -1.08 -14.46 3.76
CA ASP A 358 -2.07 -13.65 2.99
C ASP A 358 -1.79 -13.70 1.49
N ILE A 359 -2.03 -14.86 0.89
CA ILE A 359 -1.60 -15.18 -0.48
C ILE A 359 -2.77 -15.44 -1.42
N TYR A 360 -3.97 -14.93 -1.11
CA TYR A 360 -5.19 -15.25 -1.84
C TYR A 360 -5.68 -14.08 -2.69
N ASP A 361 -6.23 -14.42 -3.86
CA ASP A 361 -7.00 -13.54 -4.74
C ASP A 361 -6.30 -12.23 -5.12
N LYS A 362 -4.98 -12.27 -5.28
CA LYS A 362 -4.20 -11.09 -5.69
C LYS A 362 -4.37 -10.85 -7.18
N MET A 363 -5.15 -9.83 -7.52
CA MET A 363 -5.46 -9.47 -8.90
C MET A 363 -4.25 -8.83 -9.60
N VAL A 364 -3.99 -9.25 -10.84
CA VAL A 364 -2.92 -8.70 -11.70
C VAL A 364 -3.49 -8.42 -13.09
N PHE A 365 -3.47 -7.16 -13.50
CA PHE A 365 -3.92 -6.74 -14.82
C PHE A 365 -2.98 -7.20 -15.95
N PRO A 366 -3.49 -7.28 -17.20
CA PRO A 366 -2.65 -7.41 -18.38
C PRO A 366 -1.52 -6.38 -18.43
N GLY A 367 -0.29 -6.83 -18.64
CA GLY A 367 0.90 -5.97 -18.69
C GLY A 367 1.26 -5.31 -17.37
N CYS A 368 0.85 -5.89 -16.24
CA CYS A 368 1.18 -5.44 -14.89
C CYS A 368 1.91 -6.52 -14.09
N PHE A 369 2.48 -6.06 -12.98
CA PHE A 369 3.29 -6.81 -12.05
C PHE A 369 2.73 -6.69 -10.62
N TYR A 370 2.77 -7.79 -9.89
CA TYR A 370 2.43 -7.85 -8.47
C TYR A 370 3.53 -8.58 -7.70
N PRO A 371 4.25 -7.91 -6.77
CA PRO A 371 5.15 -8.58 -5.85
C PRO A 371 4.35 -9.13 -4.67
N MET A 372 4.13 -10.45 -4.65
CA MET A 372 3.46 -11.15 -3.56
C MET A 372 4.46 -11.53 -2.48
N THR A 373 4.32 -10.93 -1.30
CA THR A 373 5.11 -11.28 -0.12
C THR A 373 4.49 -12.48 0.60
N PHE A 374 5.32 -13.43 0.95
CA PHE A 374 5.01 -14.61 1.74
C PHE A 374 5.77 -14.49 3.06
N GLU A 375 5.12 -13.92 4.07
CA GLU A 375 5.69 -13.78 5.40
C GLU A 375 5.47 -15.07 6.20
N TYR A 376 6.53 -15.71 6.66
CA TYR A 376 6.40 -16.83 7.57
C TYR A 376 6.04 -16.34 8.97
N GLU A 377 4.82 -16.62 9.42
CA GLU A 377 4.45 -16.35 10.80
C GLU A 377 5.04 -17.39 11.78
N TRP A 378 6.37 -17.45 11.91
CA TRP A 378 7.03 -18.39 12.82
C TRP A 378 6.56 -18.28 14.27
N SER A 379 6.03 -17.12 14.68
CA SER A 379 5.49 -16.91 16.03
C SER A 379 4.14 -17.62 16.27
N THR A 380 3.25 -17.68 15.28
CA THR A 380 1.96 -18.39 15.35
C THR A 380 2.15 -19.86 14.98
N THR A 381 3.12 -20.16 14.11
CA THR A 381 3.61 -21.51 13.83
C THR A 381 4.79 -21.88 14.74
N SER A 382 4.85 -21.41 15.99
CA SER A 382 6.00 -21.54 16.92
C SER A 382 6.54 -22.95 17.11
N LYS A 383 5.78 -23.95 16.68
CA LYS A 383 6.21 -25.33 16.65
C LYS A 383 6.61 -25.87 15.27
N PHE A 384 6.28 -25.25 14.14
CA PHE A 384 6.61 -25.81 12.82
C PHE A 384 8.11 -26.05 12.66
N LYS A 385 8.95 -25.04 12.92
CA LYS A 385 10.41 -25.22 12.82
C LYS A 385 10.93 -26.25 13.82
N SER A 386 10.42 -26.23 15.06
CA SER A 386 10.91 -27.12 16.12
C SER A 386 10.37 -28.55 16.09
N GLU A 387 9.13 -28.78 15.63
CA GLU A 387 8.50 -30.11 15.46
C GLU A 387 9.05 -30.85 14.26
N ASN A 388 9.58 -30.13 13.26
CA ASN A 388 10.13 -30.70 12.04
C ASN A 388 11.67 -30.61 11.99
N ASP A 389 12.32 -30.25 13.11
CA ASP A 389 13.78 -30.12 13.24
C ASP A 389 14.42 -29.19 12.18
N ILE A 390 13.72 -28.13 11.77
CA ILE A 390 14.17 -27.14 10.79
C ILE A 390 14.96 -26.04 11.52
N SER A 391 16.29 -26.09 11.38
CA SER A 391 17.20 -25.05 11.90
C SER A 391 17.40 -23.89 10.93
N LYS A 392 17.24 -24.13 9.62
CA LYS A 392 17.33 -23.14 8.54
C LYS A 392 16.42 -23.54 7.38
N ILE A 393 16.01 -22.57 6.57
CA ILE A 393 15.29 -22.86 5.33
C ILE A 393 16.32 -23.20 4.26
N ASP A 394 16.20 -24.37 3.64
CA ASP A 394 17.04 -24.84 2.54
C ASP A 394 16.31 -24.73 1.20
N SER A 395 15.01 -25.06 1.19
CA SER A 395 14.18 -24.96 -0.01
C SER A 395 12.73 -24.70 0.31
N VAL A 396 12.08 -24.02 -0.62
CA VAL A 396 10.64 -23.76 -0.59
C VAL A 396 10.08 -24.11 -1.95
N THR A 397 8.98 -24.83 -1.96
CA THR A 397 8.23 -25.08 -3.19
C THR A 397 6.79 -24.66 -3.02
N LEU A 398 6.17 -24.21 -4.10
CA LEU A 398 4.77 -23.79 -4.14
C LEU A 398 4.25 -23.87 -5.56
N ASN A 399 2.95 -23.76 -5.74
CA ASN A 399 2.34 -23.46 -7.03
C ASN A 399 1.35 -22.30 -6.87
N PHE A 400 0.88 -21.74 -7.97
CA PHE A 400 -0.15 -20.71 -7.98
C PHE A 400 -1.40 -21.25 -8.65
N GLU A 401 -2.55 -21.00 -8.06
CA GLU A 401 -3.80 -21.00 -8.81
C GLU A 401 -3.96 -19.63 -9.49
N ALA A 402 -4.26 -19.65 -10.78
CA ALA A 402 -4.61 -18.48 -11.55
C ALA A 402 -6.09 -18.57 -11.95
N VAL A 403 -6.89 -17.60 -11.52
CA VAL A 403 -8.33 -17.53 -11.78
C VAL A 403 -8.63 -16.33 -12.68
N PRO A 404 -9.13 -16.52 -13.91
CA PRO A 404 -9.59 -15.41 -14.73
C PRO A 404 -10.76 -14.67 -14.06
N ASP A 405 -10.72 -13.33 -14.02
CA ASP A 405 -11.75 -12.51 -13.35
C ASP A 405 -13.18 -12.76 -13.87
N ASN A 406 -13.31 -13.09 -15.15
CA ASN A 406 -14.60 -13.25 -15.83
C ASN A 406 -15.07 -14.71 -15.99
N ASP A 407 -14.23 -15.69 -15.64
CA ASP A 407 -14.51 -17.10 -15.91
C ASP A 407 -13.74 -18.03 -14.96
N TYR A 408 -14.29 -18.23 -13.77
CA TYR A 408 -13.76 -19.17 -12.77
C TYR A 408 -13.62 -20.59 -13.30
N SER A 409 -14.37 -21.00 -14.34
CA SER A 409 -14.28 -22.35 -14.90
C SER A 409 -12.99 -22.59 -15.70
N LYS A 410 -12.28 -21.52 -16.04
CA LYS A 410 -10.99 -21.53 -16.72
C LYS A 410 -9.82 -21.31 -15.76
N SER A 411 -10.02 -21.51 -14.46
CA SER A 411 -8.91 -21.52 -13.52
C SER A 411 -7.91 -22.62 -13.87
N TRP A 412 -6.65 -22.38 -13.52
CA TRP A 412 -5.59 -23.36 -13.71
C TRP A 412 -4.54 -23.23 -12.64
N ASP A 413 -3.93 -24.35 -12.29
CA ASP A 413 -2.79 -24.39 -11.39
C ASP A 413 -1.48 -24.34 -12.18
N SER A 414 -0.53 -23.59 -11.64
CA SER A 414 0.81 -23.48 -12.18
C SER A 414 1.59 -24.77 -11.99
N SER A 415 2.62 -24.95 -12.81
CA SER A 415 3.69 -25.90 -12.47
C SER A 415 4.33 -25.51 -11.13
N GLN A 416 4.91 -26.47 -10.40
CA GLN A 416 5.56 -26.19 -9.12
C GLN A 416 6.79 -25.28 -9.32
N LEU A 417 6.85 -24.21 -8.54
CA LEU A 417 7.98 -23.31 -8.40
C LEU A 417 8.90 -23.85 -7.30
N ILE A 418 10.20 -23.67 -7.49
CA ILE A 418 11.23 -24.13 -6.55
C ILE A 418 12.16 -22.95 -6.24
N ILE A 419 12.22 -22.59 -4.96
CA ILE A 419 13.12 -21.58 -4.40
C ILE A 419 14.17 -22.32 -3.59
N GLN A 420 15.44 -22.09 -3.90
CA GLN A 420 16.58 -22.62 -3.14
C GLN A 420 17.16 -21.49 -2.32
N TYR A 421 17.49 -21.73 -1.06
CA TYR A 421 17.95 -20.70 -0.12
C TYR A 421 19.46 -20.47 -0.15
#